data_AF-A0A662CMW4-F1
#
_entry.id   AF-A0A662CMW4-F1
#
_cell.length_a   1.000
_cell.length_b   1.000
_cell.length_c   1.000
_cell.angle_alpha   90.00
_cell.angle_beta   90.00
_cell.angle_gamma   90.00
#
_symmetry.space_group_name_H-M   'P 1'
#
loop_
_entity.id
_entity.type
_entity.pdbx_description
1 polymer ?
#
loop_
_entity_poly.entity_id
_entity_poly.type
_entity_poly.pdbx_seq_one_letter_code
_entity_poly.pdbx_strand_id
1 'polypeptide(L)'
;MIRRKGLLALLLPFALLLGGCCHPPVKEISLAKAQLMEAREAGAPLYAPEKYKEAENLLSQAEAESKKECQKSWKTVKLAQQKAKEAKEAAIKAKLQARVEALKAIRRAQKALAEAREAEAPLYAPDLYQAATNLLKEAQKDFQRESYLESKKKSDKAAQLALKAKEAAIKVKEELARELEMEKRKAKPTTHVVEKGECLWIISSYPQIYGNPLMWPLIYWANKAQIHDPDLIHPGQGFTIPRDYTTKERDKAVHFAKHRGPWSLFDGK
;
A
#
# COMPACT_ATOMS: atom_id res chain seq x y z
N MET A 1 -77.64 63.21 -63.52
CA MET A 1 -76.46 62.32 -63.70
C MET A 1 -75.18 63.14 -63.63
N ILE A 2 -74.48 63.18 -62.49
CA ILE A 2 -73.06 63.58 -62.42
C ILE A 2 -72.41 62.76 -61.29
N ARG A 3 -71.61 61.74 -61.64
CA ARG A 3 -70.83 60.89 -60.72
C ARG A 3 -69.48 61.55 -60.43
N ARG A 4 -69.18 61.85 -59.16
CA ARG A 4 -67.84 62.23 -58.69
C ARG A 4 -66.93 60.99 -58.68
N LYS A 5 -65.81 61.06 -59.40
CA LYS A 5 -64.76 60.02 -59.45
C LYS A 5 -63.85 60.17 -58.22
N GLY A 6 -63.71 59.11 -57.43
CA GLY A 6 -62.75 59.03 -56.33
C GLY A 6 -61.34 58.76 -56.85
N LEU A 7 -60.37 59.54 -56.38
CA LEU A 7 -58.93 59.31 -56.57
C LEU A 7 -58.48 58.16 -55.65
N LEU A 8 -57.98 57.06 -56.22
CA LEU A 8 -57.24 56.02 -55.50
C LEU A 8 -55.79 56.47 -55.32
N ALA A 9 -55.37 56.72 -54.08
CA ALA A 9 -53.96 56.92 -53.73
C ALA A 9 -53.32 55.55 -53.43
N LEU A 10 -52.39 55.14 -54.29
CA LEU A 10 -51.65 53.89 -54.22
C LEU A 10 -50.42 54.09 -53.30
N LEU A 11 -50.51 53.62 -52.06
CA LEU A 11 -49.37 53.56 -51.12
C LEU A 11 -48.53 52.31 -51.41
N LEU A 12 -47.36 52.52 -52.01
CA LEU A 12 -46.31 51.51 -52.15
C LEU A 12 -45.58 51.34 -50.80
N PRO A 13 -45.57 50.13 -50.18
CA PRO A 13 -44.78 49.90 -48.99
C PRO A 13 -43.31 49.71 -49.42
N PHE A 14 -42.47 50.69 -49.06
CA PHE A 14 -41.02 50.60 -49.17
C PHE A 14 -40.53 49.58 -48.13
N ALA A 15 -40.42 48.31 -48.53
CA ALA A 15 -39.83 47.25 -47.72
C ALA A 15 -38.32 47.50 -47.58
N LEU A 16 -37.92 48.16 -46.49
CA LEU A 16 -36.55 48.19 -46.01
C LEU A 16 -36.12 46.76 -45.63
N LEU A 17 -35.46 46.07 -46.56
CA LEU A 17 -34.65 44.89 -46.26
C LEU A 17 -33.43 45.36 -45.45
N LEU A 18 -33.60 45.42 -44.12
CA LEU A 18 -32.48 45.46 -43.19
C LEU A 18 -31.78 44.09 -43.22
N GLY A 19 -30.97 43.87 -44.24
CA GLY A 19 -29.96 42.82 -44.24
C GLY A 19 -28.97 43.12 -43.12
N GLY A 20 -29.23 42.59 -41.92
CA GLY A 20 -28.32 42.72 -40.78
C GLY A 20 -26.97 42.12 -41.14
N CYS A 21 -25.98 42.96 -41.35
CA CYS A 21 -24.59 42.55 -41.55
C CYS A 21 -24.13 41.74 -40.32
N CYS A 22 -24.06 40.42 -40.48
CA CYS A 22 -23.59 39.55 -39.42
C CYS A 22 -22.06 39.60 -39.37
N HIS A 23 -21.50 40.33 -38.39
CA HIS A 23 -20.06 40.38 -38.16
C HIS A 23 -19.57 39.10 -37.47
N PRO A 24 -18.47 38.47 -37.94
CA PRO A 24 -17.87 37.32 -37.28
C PRO A 24 -17.47 37.63 -35.83
N PRO A 25 -17.66 36.70 -34.86
CA PRO A 25 -17.37 36.92 -33.44
C PRO A 25 -15.86 36.83 -33.12
N VAL A 26 -15.02 37.63 -33.78
CA VAL A 26 -13.55 37.55 -33.68
C VAL A 26 -13.07 37.81 -32.24
N LYS A 27 -13.68 38.78 -31.56
CA LYS A 27 -13.35 39.12 -30.17
C LYS A 27 -13.70 37.97 -29.24
N GLU A 28 -14.87 37.37 -29.40
CA GLU A 28 -15.35 36.28 -28.58
C GLU A 28 -14.53 35.00 -28.81
N ILE A 29 -14.10 34.75 -30.05
CA ILE A 29 -13.19 33.65 -30.37
C ILE A 29 -11.83 33.86 -29.69
N SER A 30 -11.29 35.09 -29.73
CA SER A 30 -10.04 35.40 -29.01
C SER A 30 -10.18 35.23 -27.50
N LEU A 31 -11.32 35.61 -26.93
CA LEU A 31 -11.63 35.40 -25.51
C LEU A 31 -11.76 33.90 -25.18
N ALA A 32 -12.40 33.12 -26.04
CA ALA A 32 -12.55 31.67 -25.87
C ALA A 32 -11.17 30.97 -25.93
N LYS A 33 -10.28 31.40 -26.82
CA LYS A 33 -8.87 30.96 -26.86
C LYS A 33 -8.14 31.27 -25.56
N ALA A 34 -8.26 32.51 -25.07
CA ALA A 34 -7.64 32.90 -23.81
C ALA A 34 -8.13 32.03 -22.64
N GLN A 35 -9.44 31.79 -22.54
CA GLN A 35 -10.02 30.93 -21.50
C GLN A 35 -9.57 29.46 -21.63
N LEU A 36 -9.42 28.95 -22.86
CA LEU A 36 -8.89 27.60 -23.09
C LEU A 36 -7.41 27.51 -22.69
N MET A 37 -6.63 28.57 -22.94
CA MET A 37 -5.24 28.65 -22.45
C MET A 37 -5.19 28.69 -20.91
N GLU A 38 -6.02 29.49 -20.25
CA GLU A 38 -6.11 29.50 -18.79
C GLU A 38 -6.51 28.13 -18.21
N ALA A 39 -7.43 27.40 -18.87
CA ALA A 39 -7.78 26.04 -18.49
C ALA A 39 -6.59 25.09 -18.65
N ARG A 40 -5.80 25.26 -19.72
CA ARG A 40 -4.58 24.48 -19.96
C ARG A 40 -3.54 24.74 -18.87
N GLU A 41 -3.29 25.99 -18.52
CA GLU A 41 -2.37 26.40 -17.46
C GLU A 41 -2.83 25.90 -16.08
N ALA A 42 -4.15 25.85 -15.84
CA ALA A 42 -4.72 25.21 -14.66
C ALA A 42 -4.56 23.67 -14.64
N GLY A 43 -4.05 23.07 -15.72
CA GLY A 43 -3.80 21.64 -15.84
C GLY A 43 -4.98 20.81 -16.36
N ALA A 44 -5.96 21.43 -17.03
CA ALA A 44 -7.14 20.74 -17.55
C ALA A 44 -6.84 19.54 -18.46
N PRO A 45 -5.78 19.52 -19.32
CA PRO A 45 -5.45 18.33 -20.09
C PRO A 45 -5.17 17.07 -19.25
N LEU A 46 -4.67 17.24 -18.02
CA LEU A 46 -4.36 16.11 -17.12
C LEU A 46 -5.50 15.84 -16.13
N TYR A 47 -6.12 16.89 -15.58
CA TYR A 47 -7.07 16.78 -14.47
C TYR A 47 -8.54 16.81 -14.91
N ALA A 48 -8.84 17.31 -16.11
CA ALA A 48 -10.18 17.37 -16.68
C ALA A 48 -10.16 17.18 -18.23
N PRO A 49 -9.55 16.09 -18.74
CA PRO A 49 -9.27 15.92 -20.17
C PRO A 49 -10.53 15.96 -21.04
N GLU A 50 -11.62 15.33 -20.59
CA GLU A 50 -12.87 15.28 -21.36
C GLU A 50 -13.49 16.67 -21.55
N LYS A 51 -13.57 17.47 -20.47
CA LYS A 51 -14.10 18.84 -20.52
C LYS A 51 -13.20 19.77 -21.33
N TYR A 52 -11.88 19.56 -21.25
CA TYR A 52 -10.92 20.32 -22.02
C TYR A 52 -11.07 20.06 -23.52
N LYS A 53 -11.17 18.78 -23.92
CA LYS A 53 -11.42 18.38 -25.32
C LYS A 53 -12.75 18.88 -25.84
N GLU A 54 -13.81 18.83 -25.02
CA GLU A 54 -15.12 19.38 -25.39
C GLU A 54 -15.01 20.87 -25.74
N ALA A 55 -14.34 21.66 -24.89
CA ALA A 55 -14.12 23.08 -25.14
C ALA A 55 -13.26 23.35 -26.39
N GLU A 56 -12.22 22.54 -26.62
CA GLU A 56 -11.34 22.64 -27.80
C GLU A 56 -12.11 22.33 -29.10
N ASN A 57 -12.92 21.27 -29.11
CA ASN A 57 -13.76 20.91 -30.25
C ASN A 57 -14.77 22.00 -30.58
N LEU A 58 -15.45 22.55 -29.57
CA LEU A 58 -16.41 23.66 -29.74
C LEU A 58 -15.73 24.93 -30.24
N LEU A 59 -14.51 25.22 -29.78
CA LEU A 59 -13.75 26.36 -30.27
C LEU A 59 -13.38 26.18 -31.76
N SER A 60 -12.86 25.01 -32.13
CA SER A 60 -12.55 24.67 -33.52
C SER A 60 -13.81 24.76 -34.41
N GLN A 61 -14.95 24.29 -33.90
CA GLN A 61 -16.23 24.41 -34.60
C GLN A 61 -16.65 25.87 -34.78
N ALA A 62 -16.57 26.69 -33.73
CA ALA A 62 -16.92 28.11 -33.79
C ALA A 62 -16.06 28.88 -34.79
N GLU A 63 -14.77 28.56 -34.90
CA GLU A 63 -13.86 29.13 -35.89
C GLU A 63 -14.23 28.73 -37.32
N ALA A 64 -14.57 27.46 -37.56
CA ALA A 64 -15.03 26.99 -38.85
C ALA A 64 -16.33 27.68 -39.28
N GLU A 65 -17.28 27.81 -38.36
CA GLU A 65 -18.58 28.46 -38.57
C GLU A 65 -18.43 29.98 -38.79
N SER A 66 -17.42 30.63 -38.20
CA SER A 66 -17.21 32.08 -38.33
C SER A 66 -17.02 32.56 -39.78
N LYS A 67 -16.63 31.65 -40.68
CA LYS A 67 -16.38 31.95 -42.11
C LYS A 67 -17.65 31.91 -42.97
N LYS A 68 -18.69 31.18 -42.55
CA LYS A 68 -19.88 30.87 -43.39
C LYS A 68 -21.22 31.12 -42.69
N GLU A 69 -21.27 30.90 -41.37
CA GLU A 69 -22.50 30.87 -40.55
C GLU A 69 -22.30 31.71 -39.27
N CYS A 70 -22.14 33.02 -39.42
CA CYS A 70 -21.79 33.93 -38.32
C CYS A 70 -22.73 33.84 -37.10
N GLN A 71 -24.05 33.73 -37.30
CA GLN A 71 -25.01 33.64 -36.19
C GLN A 71 -24.87 32.34 -35.39
N LYS A 72 -24.51 31.24 -36.05
CA LYS A 72 -24.25 29.95 -35.40
C LYS A 72 -22.93 29.99 -34.64
N SER A 73 -21.89 30.56 -35.24
CA SER A 73 -20.58 30.79 -34.62
C SER A 73 -20.71 31.55 -33.29
N TRP A 74 -21.59 32.56 -33.20
CA TRP A 74 -21.88 33.29 -31.96
C TRP A 74 -22.45 32.42 -30.82
N LYS A 75 -23.26 31.40 -31.14
CA LYS A 75 -23.79 30.47 -30.15
C LYS A 75 -22.70 29.48 -29.72
N THR A 76 -22.00 28.92 -30.70
CA THR A 76 -20.95 27.93 -30.49
C THR A 76 -19.79 28.51 -29.68
N VAL A 77 -19.35 29.74 -29.96
CA VAL A 77 -18.26 30.39 -29.22
C VAL A 77 -18.63 30.68 -27.76
N LYS A 78 -19.87 31.07 -27.47
CA LYS A 78 -20.34 31.26 -26.08
C LYS A 78 -20.35 29.94 -25.31
N LEU A 79 -20.77 28.86 -25.97
CA LEU A 79 -20.70 27.52 -25.38
C LEU A 79 -19.26 27.09 -25.16
N ALA A 80 -18.35 27.33 -26.13
CA ALA A 80 -16.92 27.06 -25.99
C ALA A 80 -16.30 27.81 -24.79
N GLN A 81 -16.65 29.08 -24.61
CA GLN A 81 -16.23 29.88 -23.45
C GLN A 81 -16.73 29.28 -22.12
N GLN A 82 -18.01 28.91 -22.05
CA GLN A 82 -18.57 28.26 -20.88
C GLN A 82 -17.84 26.95 -20.56
N LYS A 83 -17.63 26.10 -21.57
CA LYS A 83 -16.93 24.81 -21.41
C LYS A 83 -15.47 24.98 -21.02
N ALA A 84 -14.79 26.01 -21.52
CA ALA A 84 -13.43 26.34 -21.09
C ALA A 84 -13.37 26.72 -19.60
N LYS A 85 -14.34 27.51 -19.11
CA LYS A 85 -14.47 27.83 -17.67
C LYS A 85 -14.75 26.58 -16.82
N GLU A 86 -15.71 25.76 -17.23
CA GLU A 86 -16.04 24.49 -16.56
C GLU A 86 -14.85 23.53 -16.53
N ALA A 87 -14.06 23.47 -17.61
CA ALA A 87 -12.84 22.68 -17.69
C ALA A 87 -11.78 23.19 -16.71
N LYS A 88 -11.58 24.52 -16.63
CA LYS A 88 -10.66 25.15 -15.68
C LYS A 88 -11.06 24.87 -14.23
N GLU A 89 -12.32 25.10 -13.86
CA GLU A 89 -12.82 24.86 -12.50
C GLU A 89 -12.70 23.38 -12.11
N ALA A 90 -13.06 22.47 -13.03
CA ALA A 90 -12.90 21.04 -12.82
C ALA A 90 -11.43 20.65 -12.63
N ALA A 91 -10.52 21.23 -13.42
CA ALA A 91 -9.09 20.98 -13.33
C ALA A 91 -8.52 21.44 -11.98
N ILE A 92 -8.88 22.65 -11.52
CA ILE A 92 -8.44 23.17 -10.22
C ILE A 92 -8.93 22.25 -9.08
N LYS A 93 -10.21 21.86 -9.12
CA LYS A 93 -10.81 20.96 -8.12
C LYS A 93 -10.09 19.60 -8.10
N ALA A 94 -9.91 18.98 -9.27
CA ALA A 94 -9.25 17.68 -9.38
C ALA A 94 -7.77 17.75 -9.01
N LYS A 95 -7.06 18.84 -9.36
CA LYS A 95 -5.67 19.10 -8.94
C LYS A 95 -5.56 19.23 -7.42
N LEU A 96 -6.50 19.93 -6.76
CA LEU A 96 -6.54 20.05 -5.30
C LEU A 96 -6.80 18.68 -4.64
N GLN A 97 -7.71 17.87 -5.20
CA GLN A 97 -7.95 16.51 -4.72
C GLN A 97 -6.69 15.65 -4.87
N ALA A 98 -6.03 15.69 -6.03
CA ALA A 98 -4.77 14.97 -6.26
C ALA A 98 -3.67 15.40 -5.27
N ARG A 99 -3.58 16.69 -4.93
CA ARG A 99 -2.67 17.19 -3.89
C ARG A 99 -2.96 16.58 -2.53
N VAL A 100 -4.22 16.53 -2.11
CA VAL A 100 -4.62 15.94 -0.83
C VAL A 100 -4.32 14.44 -0.80
N GLU A 101 -4.59 13.73 -1.89
CA GLU A 101 -4.26 12.31 -2.00
C GLU A 101 -2.76 12.05 -1.96
N ALA A 102 -1.96 12.86 -2.67
CA ALA A 102 -0.51 12.77 -2.62
C ALA A 102 0.04 13.02 -1.21
N LEU A 103 -0.47 14.01 -0.48
CA LEU A 103 -0.11 14.25 0.92
C LEU A 103 -0.42 13.04 1.82
N LYS A 104 -1.60 12.44 1.65
CA LYS A 104 -1.98 11.23 2.39
C LYS A 104 -1.04 10.06 2.06
N ALA A 105 -0.69 9.89 0.79
CA ALA A 105 0.24 8.84 0.35
C ALA A 105 1.66 9.05 0.92
N ILE A 106 2.19 10.28 0.88
CA ILE A 106 3.47 10.63 1.51
C ILE A 106 3.46 10.29 3.00
N ARG A 107 2.39 10.67 3.73
CA ARG A 107 2.27 10.38 5.16
C ARG A 107 2.23 8.88 5.45
N ARG A 108 1.55 8.08 4.61
CA ARG A 108 1.54 6.61 4.73
C ARG A 108 2.94 6.04 4.51
N ALA A 109 3.66 6.51 3.49
CA ALA A 109 5.02 6.07 3.20
C ALA A 109 5.99 6.41 4.34
N GLN A 110 5.90 7.62 4.90
CA GLN A 110 6.67 8.03 6.08
C GLN A 110 6.40 7.14 7.29
N LYS A 111 5.12 6.84 7.56
CA LYS A 111 4.75 5.93 8.65
C LYS A 111 5.32 4.54 8.42
N ALA A 112 5.16 3.97 7.21
CA ALA A 112 5.68 2.65 6.89
C ALA A 112 7.21 2.57 7.01
N LEU A 113 7.94 3.63 6.63
CA LEU A 113 9.39 3.72 6.83
C LEU A 113 9.79 3.82 8.30
N ALA A 114 9.00 4.50 9.14
CA ALA A 114 9.23 4.53 10.59
C ALA A 114 9.05 3.12 11.20
N GLU A 115 7.95 2.44 10.87
CA GLU A 115 7.70 1.07 11.34
C GLU A 115 8.76 0.08 10.83
N ALA A 116 9.24 0.25 9.59
CA ALA A 116 10.34 -0.57 9.06
C ALA A 116 11.65 -0.29 9.81
N ARG A 117 11.92 0.96 10.19
CA ARG A 117 13.08 1.32 11.00
C ARG A 117 13.01 0.74 12.40
N GLU A 118 11.85 0.76 13.04
CA GLU A 118 11.62 0.11 14.34
C GLU A 118 11.84 -1.39 14.29
N ALA A 119 11.51 -2.02 13.15
CA ALA A 119 11.83 -3.43 12.88
C ALA A 119 13.31 -3.66 12.50
N GLU A 120 14.18 -2.65 12.62
CA GLU A 120 15.61 -2.71 12.30
C GLU A 120 15.89 -3.06 10.82
N ALA A 121 14.97 -2.71 9.90
CA ALA A 121 15.15 -2.94 8.47
C ALA A 121 16.41 -2.33 7.85
N PRO A 122 16.97 -1.20 8.32
CA PRO A 122 18.26 -0.73 7.84
C PRO A 122 19.42 -1.73 8.03
N LEU A 123 19.32 -2.62 9.01
CA LEU A 123 20.33 -3.65 9.29
C LEU A 123 20.02 -4.94 8.52
N TYR A 124 18.77 -5.41 8.56
CA TYR A 124 18.39 -6.73 8.05
C TYR A 124 17.82 -6.73 6.62
N ALA A 125 17.40 -5.58 6.10
CA ALA A 125 16.84 -5.41 4.75
C ALA A 125 17.25 -4.06 4.11
N PRO A 126 18.57 -3.75 4.03
CA PRO A 126 19.06 -2.43 3.64
C PRO A 126 18.62 -2.00 2.24
N ASP A 127 18.65 -2.91 1.26
CA ASP A 127 18.32 -2.60 -0.13
C ASP A 127 16.86 -2.14 -0.30
N LEU A 128 15.93 -2.85 0.33
CA LEU A 128 14.50 -2.52 0.32
C LEU A 128 14.24 -1.20 1.06
N TYR A 129 14.88 -1.00 2.21
CA TYR A 129 14.77 0.22 2.99
C TYR A 129 15.29 1.45 2.23
N GLN A 130 16.45 1.31 1.57
CA GLN A 130 17.05 2.38 0.77
C GLN A 130 16.21 2.69 -0.47
N ALA A 131 15.71 1.66 -1.17
CA ALA A 131 14.81 1.85 -2.31
C ALA A 131 13.53 2.60 -1.92
N ALA A 132 12.91 2.24 -0.79
CA ALA A 132 11.75 2.95 -0.24
C ALA A 132 12.07 4.41 0.10
N THR A 133 13.21 4.65 0.76
CA THR A 133 13.67 6.00 1.14
C THR A 133 13.94 6.89 -0.08
N ASN A 134 14.61 6.34 -1.10
CA ASN A 134 14.89 7.05 -2.35
C ASN A 134 13.60 7.41 -3.10
N LEU A 135 12.66 6.47 -3.20
CA LEU A 135 11.36 6.73 -3.85
C LEU A 135 10.54 7.78 -3.10
N LEU A 136 10.55 7.77 -1.77
CA LEU A 136 9.87 8.82 -1.00
C LEU A 136 10.50 10.20 -1.25
N LYS A 137 11.84 10.28 -1.33
CA LYS A 137 12.56 11.52 -1.65
C LYS A 137 12.20 12.04 -3.03
N GLU A 138 12.08 11.16 -4.02
CA GLU A 138 11.58 11.53 -5.35
C GLU A 138 10.12 11.99 -5.32
N ALA A 139 9.26 11.27 -4.59
CA ALA A 139 7.86 11.65 -4.44
C ALA A 139 7.69 13.04 -3.82
N GLN A 140 8.57 13.43 -2.89
CA GLN A 140 8.61 14.77 -2.31
C GLN A 140 9.06 15.83 -3.33
N LYS A 141 10.05 15.53 -4.17
CA LYS A 141 10.45 16.42 -5.27
C LYS A 141 9.32 16.61 -6.30
N ASP A 142 8.63 15.53 -6.65
CA ASP A 142 7.48 15.58 -7.56
C ASP A 142 6.32 16.38 -6.94
N PHE A 143 6.11 16.26 -5.62
CA PHE A 143 5.13 17.06 -4.88
C PHE A 143 5.46 18.55 -4.93
N GLN A 144 6.73 18.92 -4.72
CA GLN A 144 7.21 20.31 -4.80
C GLN A 144 7.06 20.90 -6.21
N ARG A 145 7.15 20.06 -7.25
CA ARG A 145 6.91 20.43 -8.65
C ARG A 145 5.43 20.38 -9.05
N GLU A 146 4.52 20.24 -8.09
CA GLU A 146 3.07 20.09 -8.30
C GLU A 146 2.65 18.89 -9.17
N SER A 147 3.54 17.92 -9.36
CA SER A 147 3.27 16.66 -10.04
C SER A 147 2.64 15.67 -9.05
N TYR A 148 1.41 15.98 -8.62
CA TYR A 148 0.76 15.26 -7.52
C TYR A 148 0.42 13.81 -7.86
N LEU A 149 0.06 13.52 -9.11
CA LEU A 149 -0.23 12.14 -9.55
C LEU A 149 1.01 11.25 -9.48
N GLU A 150 2.17 11.74 -9.92
CA GLU A 150 3.43 10.99 -9.83
C GLU A 150 3.94 10.89 -8.40
N SER A 151 3.83 11.98 -7.62
CA SER A 151 4.13 11.97 -6.19
C SER A 151 3.31 10.92 -5.43
N LYS A 152 2.01 10.81 -5.71
CA LYS A 152 1.13 9.77 -5.13
C LYS A 152 1.63 8.37 -5.49
N LYS A 153 1.82 8.07 -6.78
CA LYS A 153 2.29 6.75 -7.25
C LYS A 153 3.61 6.33 -6.61
N LYS A 154 4.60 7.23 -6.58
CA LYS A 154 5.90 6.98 -5.96
C LYS A 154 5.80 6.80 -4.46
N SER A 155 4.96 7.59 -3.78
CA SER A 155 4.71 7.43 -2.35
C SER A 155 4.05 6.09 -2.02
N ASP A 156 3.06 5.65 -2.80
CA ASP A 156 2.42 4.35 -2.60
C ASP A 156 3.42 3.21 -2.81
N LYS A 157 4.28 3.29 -3.85
CA LYS A 157 5.36 2.33 -4.07
C LYS A 157 6.40 2.34 -2.94
N ALA A 158 6.77 3.52 -2.44
CA ALA A 158 7.67 3.65 -1.29
C ALA A 158 7.07 3.00 -0.03
N ALA A 159 5.77 3.19 0.23
CA ALA A 159 5.07 2.54 1.33
C ALA A 159 5.09 1.01 1.20
N GLN A 160 4.82 0.47 0.00
CA GLN A 160 4.88 -0.97 -0.26
C GLN A 160 6.28 -1.55 -0.02
N LEU A 161 7.33 -0.87 -0.49
CA LEU A 161 8.71 -1.31 -0.27
C LEU A 161 9.11 -1.25 1.22
N ALA A 162 8.67 -0.21 1.94
CA ALA A 162 8.91 -0.11 3.37
C ALA A 162 8.24 -1.25 4.15
N LEU A 163 7.02 -1.64 3.78
CA LEU A 163 6.35 -2.81 4.37
C LEU A 163 7.12 -4.11 4.09
N LYS A 164 7.58 -4.32 2.85
CA LYS A 164 8.43 -5.48 2.51
C LYS A 164 9.74 -5.49 3.29
N ALA A 165 10.36 -4.33 3.47
CA ALA A 165 11.58 -4.19 4.27
C ALA A 165 11.33 -4.57 5.74
N LYS A 166 10.22 -4.12 6.31
CA LYS A 166 9.77 -4.47 7.67
C LYS A 166 9.57 -5.98 7.82
N GLU A 167 8.83 -6.61 6.91
CA GLU A 167 8.55 -8.05 6.94
C GLU A 167 9.85 -8.88 6.82
N ALA A 168 10.74 -8.50 5.90
CA ALA A 168 12.04 -9.14 5.74
C ALA A 168 12.88 -9.03 7.03
N ALA A 169 12.89 -7.86 7.67
CA ALA A 169 13.63 -7.63 8.90
C ALA A 169 13.10 -8.47 10.08
N ILE A 170 11.77 -8.55 10.23
CA ILE A 170 11.13 -9.40 11.25
C ILE A 170 11.51 -10.86 11.03
N LYS A 171 11.43 -11.35 9.79
CA LYS A 171 11.76 -12.74 9.45
C LYS A 171 13.22 -13.07 9.82
N VAL A 172 14.17 -12.21 9.46
CA VAL A 172 15.59 -12.39 9.81
C VAL A 172 15.78 -12.40 11.32
N LYS A 173 15.10 -11.50 12.05
CA LYS A 173 15.16 -11.45 13.52
C LYS A 173 14.60 -12.71 14.17
N GLU A 174 13.52 -13.28 13.65
CA GLU A 174 12.94 -14.54 14.11
C GLU A 174 13.83 -15.75 13.80
N GLU A 175 14.51 -15.76 12.65
CA GLU A 175 15.51 -16.78 12.30
C GLU A 175 16.72 -16.70 13.23
N LEU A 176 17.28 -15.50 13.41
CA LEU A 176 18.40 -15.27 14.32
C LEU A 176 18.06 -15.63 15.78
N ALA A 177 16.86 -15.29 16.25
CA ALA A 177 16.40 -15.67 17.58
C ALA A 177 16.30 -17.20 17.73
N ARG A 178 15.83 -17.91 16.70
CA ARG A 178 15.77 -19.39 16.70
C ARG A 178 17.15 -20.01 16.69
N GLU A 179 18.08 -19.48 15.91
CA GLU A 179 19.47 -19.93 15.88
C GLU A 179 20.15 -19.70 17.23
N LEU A 180 20.01 -18.51 17.82
CA LEU A 180 20.56 -18.21 19.14
C LEU A 180 20.02 -19.15 20.22
N GLU A 181 18.73 -19.44 20.21
CA GLU A 181 18.13 -20.40 21.15
C GLU A 181 18.61 -21.84 20.89
N MET A 182 18.85 -22.21 19.64
CA MET A 182 19.45 -23.52 19.32
C MET A 182 20.87 -23.61 19.88
N GLU A 183 21.69 -22.58 19.69
CA GLU A 183 23.07 -22.55 20.20
C GLU A 183 23.10 -22.57 21.73
N LYS A 184 22.22 -21.82 22.40
CA LYS A 184 22.06 -21.89 23.86
C LYS A 184 21.68 -23.30 24.33
N ARG A 185 20.86 -24.03 23.57
CA ARG A 185 20.49 -25.42 23.91
C ARG A 185 21.67 -26.38 23.72
N LYS A 186 22.46 -26.21 22.65
CA LYS A 186 23.67 -27.01 22.41
C LYS A 186 24.76 -26.77 23.47
N ALA A 187 24.85 -25.56 24.01
CA ALA A 187 25.81 -25.21 25.05
C ALA A 187 25.49 -25.82 26.44
N LYS A 188 24.29 -26.39 26.63
CA LYS A 188 23.91 -27.05 27.89
C LYS A 188 24.54 -28.45 28.01
N PRO A 189 24.70 -28.99 29.24
CA PRO A 189 25.35 -30.29 29.45
C PRO A 189 24.76 -31.41 28.59
N THR A 190 25.59 -32.16 27.87
CA THR A 190 25.15 -33.30 27.03
C THR A 190 25.10 -34.62 27.79
N THR A 191 25.54 -34.63 29.05
CA THR A 191 25.53 -35.79 29.92
C THR A 191 25.13 -35.37 31.34
N HIS A 192 24.48 -36.27 32.08
CA HIS A 192 24.18 -36.10 33.51
C HIS A 192 24.54 -37.40 34.25
N VAL A 193 25.16 -37.28 35.42
CA VAL A 193 25.44 -38.42 36.29
C VAL A 193 24.39 -38.43 37.39
N VAL A 194 23.67 -39.54 37.53
CA VAL A 194 22.56 -39.66 38.49
C VAL A 194 23.06 -39.50 39.92
N GLU A 195 22.48 -38.57 40.66
CA GLU A 195 22.72 -38.37 42.09
C GLU A 195 21.74 -39.17 42.95
N LYS A 196 22.07 -39.31 44.24
CA LYS A 196 21.24 -40.07 45.18
C LYS A 196 19.86 -39.42 45.35
N GLY A 197 18.81 -40.16 45.01
CA GLY A 197 17.41 -39.72 45.14
C GLY A 197 16.84 -39.07 43.88
N GLU A 198 17.60 -39.00 42.79
CA GLU A 198 17.09 -38.53 41.51
C GLU A 198 16.29 -39.61 40.78
N CYS A 199 15.27 -39.17 40.05
CA CYS A 199 14.59 -39.96 39.03
C CYS A 199 14.64 -39.21 37.69
N LEU A 200 14.34 -39.88 36.57
CA LEU A 200 14.41 -39.25 35.25
C LEU A 200 13.56 -37.96 35.15
N TRP A 201 12.45 -37.89 35.89
CA TRP A 201 11.58 -36.71 36.00
C TRP A 201 12.26 -35.53 36.72
N ILE A 202 13.03 -35.80 37.78
CA ILE A 202 13.80 -34.77 38.49
C ILE A 202 14.93 -34.27 37.57
N ILE A 203 15.66 -35.19 36.93
CA ILE A 203 16.77 -34.85 36.04
C ILE A 203 16.29 -33.94 34.89
N SER A 204 15.17 -34.29 34.24
CA SER A 204 14.60 -33.47 33.16
C SER A 204 14.08 -32.10 33.64
N SER A 205 13.69 -31.99 34.91
CA SER A 205 13.18 -30.74 35.49
C SER A 205 14.26 -29.65 35.64
N TYR A 206 15.53 -30.03 35.71
CA TYR A 206 16.63 -29.09 35.88
C TYR A 206 16.71 -28.08 34.71
N PRO A 207 16.85 -26.77 34.97
CA PRO A 207 16.94 -25.75 33.91
C PRO A 207 18.07 -25.99 32.91
N GLN A 208 19.19 -26.54 33.37
CA GLN A 208 20.34 -26.92 32.55
C GLN A 208 20.11 -28.21 31.75
N ILE A 209 19.13 -29.04 32.13
CA ILE A 209 18.68 -30.19 31.34
C ILE A 209 17.57 -29.72 30.40
N TYR A 210 16.28 -29.89 30.73
CA TYR A 210 15.20 -29.43 29.87
C TYR A 210 14.36 -28.31 30.48
N GLY A 211 14.47 -28.08 31.80
CA GLY A 211 13.56 -27.19 32.52
C GLY A 211 12.11 -27.65 32.46
N ASN A 212 11.88 -28.92 32.08
CA ASN A 212 10.56 -29.49 31.89
C ASN A 212 10.58 -30.96 32.33
N PRO A 213 9.96 -31.25 33.48
CA PRO A 213 9.95 -32.61 34.03
C PRO A 213 9.33 -33.64 33.07
N LEU A 214 8.33 -33.23 32.29
CA LEU A 214 7.61 -34.10 31.34
C LEU A 214 8.46 -34.53 30.13
N MET A 215 9.67 -34.00 29.99
CA MET A 215 10.62 -34.37 28.93
C MET A 215 11.57 -35.50 29.32
N TRP A 216 11.39 -36.09 30.50
CA TRP A 216 12.17 -37.26 30.93
C TRP A 216 12.18 -38.43 29.93
N PRO A 217 11.13 -38.68 29.11
CA PRO A 217 11.17 -39.77 28.15
C PRO A 217 12.25 -39.60 27.08
N LEU A 218 12.70 -38.37 26.79
CA LEU A 218 13.83 -38.14 25.88
C LEU A 218 15.13 -38.74 26.43
N ILE A 219 15.35 -38.62 27.74
CA ILE A 219 16.51 -39.22 28.43
C ILE A 219 16.38 -40.74 28.37
N TYR A 220 15.20 -41.27 28.70
CA TYR A 220 14.96 -42.71 28.62
C TYR A 220 15.18 -43.26 27.22
N TRP A 221 14.59 -42.63 26.19
CA TRP A 221 14.67 -43.13 24.81
C TRP A 221 16.09 -43.13 24.26
N ALA A 222 16.89 -42.13 24.61
CA ALA A 222 18.29 -42.05 24.20
C ALA A 222 19.21 -43.04 24.93
N ASN A 223 18.80 -43.50 26.13
CA ASN A 223 19.61 -44.39 26.97
C ASN A 223 18.94 -45.74 27.20
N LYS A 224 18.04 -46.19 26.31
CA LYS A 224 17.31 -47.47 26.45
C LYS A 224 18.21 -48.70 26.62
N ALA A 225 19.43 -48.65 26.09
CA ALA A 225 20.40 -49.73 26.26
C ALA A 225 20.93 -49.85 27.71
N GLN A 226 20.86 -48.75 28.49
CA GLN A 226 21.34 -48.69 29.88
C GLN A 226 20.19 -48.69 30.90
N ILE A 227 19.00 -48.25 30.50
CA ILE A 227 17.82 -48.13 31.36
C ILE A 227 16.81 -49.21 30.98
N HIS A 228 16.78 -50.30 31.74
CA HIS A 228 15.82 -51.37 31.56
C HIS A 228 14.41 -50.96 32.01
N ASP A 229 14.31 -50.36 33.20
CA ASP A 229 13.08 -49.80 33.74
C ASP A 229 13.27 -48.27 33.93
N PRO A 230 12.47 -47.42 33.28
CA PRO A 230 12.49 -45.97 33.51
C PRO A 230 12.33 -45.52 34.97
N ASP A 231 11.73 -46.38 35.80
CA ASP A 231 11.42 -46.09 37.21
C ASP A 231 12.56 -46.51 38.14
N LEU A 232 13.52 -47.29 37.63
CA LEU A 232 14.65 -47.82 38.39
C LEU A 232 15.97 -47.36 37.76
N ILE A 233 16.42 -46.19 38.18
CA ILE A 233 17.77 -45.68 37.91
C ILE A 233 18.59 -45.66 39.21
N HIS A 234 19.91 -45.80 39.08
CA HIS A 234 20.83 -45.92 40.22
C HIS A 234 21.84 -44.77 40.25
N PRO A 235 22.25 -44.30 41.45
CA PRO A 235 23.27 -43.28 41.59
C PRO A 235 24.59 -43.69 40.90
N GLY A 236 25.24 -42.74 40.23
CA GLY A 236 26.48 -42.95 39.48
C GLY A 236 26.30 -43.36 38.02
N GLN A 237 25.08 -43.65 37.56
CA GLN A 237 24.82 -43.91 36.14
C GLN A 237 24.98 -42.62 35.32
N GLY A 238 25.74 -42.67 34.23
CA GLY A 238 25.89 -41.56 33.29
C GLY A 238 24.90 -41.66 32.14
N PHE A 239 24.00 -40.69 31.99
CA PHE A 239 23.04 -40.63 30.89
C PHE A 239 23.37 -39.55 29.88
N THR A 240 23.20 -39.89 28.61
CA THR A 240 23.21 -38.93 27.50
C THR A 240 21.95 -38.09 27.56
N ILE A 241 22.10 -36.78 27.36
CA ILE A 241 21.02 -35.79 27.34
C ILE A 241 20.87 -35.25 25.92
N PRO A 242 19.94 -35.78 25.11
CA PRO A 242 19.69 -35.31 23.75
C PRO A 242 19.40 -33.81 23.65
N ARG A 243 20.03 -33.13 22.69
CA ARG A 243 19.83 -31.68 22.45
C ARG A 243 19.19 -31.38 21.09
N ASP A 244 19.21 -32.36 20.19
CA ASP A 244 18.79 -32.32 18.79
C ASP A 244 17.39 -32.92 18.58
N TYR A 245 16.48 -32.76 19.53
CA TYR A 245 15.10 -33.21 19.38
C TYR A 245 14.22 -32.16 18.68
N THR A 246 13.33 -32.64 17.82
CA THR A 246 12.30 -31.84 17.16
C THR A 246 11.16 -31.47 18.11
N THR A 247 10.37 -30.44 17.75
CA THR A 247 9.14 -30.09 18.46
C THR A 247 8.18 -31.28 18.59
N LYS A 248 8.10 -32.12 17.54
CA LYS A 248 7.26 -33.33 17.54
C LYS A 248 7.73 -34.36 18.56
N GLU A 249 9.04 -34.57 18.70
CA GLU A 249 9.59 -35.50 19.68
C GLU A 249 9.42 -35.00 21.11
N ARG A 250 9.58 -33.70 21.33
CA ARG A 250 9.25 -33.06 22.61
C ARG A 250 7.78 -33.32 22.97
N ASP A 251 6.86 -33.05 22.05
CA ASP A 251 5.43 -33.19 22.32
C ASP A 251 5.03 -34.65 22.52
N LYS A 252 5.66 -35.57 21.78
CA LYS A 252 5.54 -37.02 22.00
C LYS A 252 6.06 -37.42 23.38
N ALA A 253 7.19 -36.90 23.82
CA ALA A 253 7.73 -37.16 25.16
C ALA A 253 6.79 -36.64 26.25
N VAL A 254 6.30 -35.42 26.11
CA VAL A 254 5.32 -34.84 27.04
C VAL A 254 4.04 -35.66 27.07
N HIS A 255 3.52 -36.07 25.91
CA HIS A 255 2.35 -36.93 25.82
C HIS A 255 2.59 -38.29 26.48
N PHE A 256 3.72 -38.92 26.20
CA PHE A 256 4.10 -40.20 26.83
C PHE A 256 4.18 -40.08 28.34
N ALA A 257 4.87 -39.06 28.86
CA ALA A 257 4.99 -38.82 30.30
C ALA A 257 3.63 -38.63 30.98
N LYS A 258 2.65 -38.00 30.29
CA LYS A 258 1.29 -37.79 30.81
C LYS A 258 0.42 -39.04 30.79
N HIS A 259 0.64 -39.98 29.86
CA HIS A 259 -0.31 -41.06 29.57
C HIS A 259 0.26 -42.47 29.77
N ARG A 260 1.49 -42.65 30.25
CA ARG A 260 2.09 -44.00 30.37
C ARG A 260 1.43 -44.92 31.41
N GLY A 261 0.54 -44.39 32.25
CA GLY A 261 -0.06 -45.11 33.37
C GLY A 261 0.69 -44.89 34.70
N PRO A 262 0.22 -45.53 35.79
CA PRO A 262 0.84 -45.40 37.10
C PRO A 262 2.30 -45.87 37.08
N TRP A 263 3.13 -45.26 37.91
CA TRP A 263 4.51 -45.70 38.15
C TRP A 263 4.49 -47.15 38.62
N SER A 264 5.42 -47.97 38.11
CA SER A 264 5.60 -49.33 38.59
C SER A 264 6.01 -49.24 40.06
N LEU A 265 5.06 -49.47 40.98
CA LEU A 265 5.36 -49.70 42.38
C LEU A 265 5.95 -51.10 42.44
N PHE A 266 7.23 -51.24 42.07
CA PHE A 266 7.97 -52.46 42.32
C PHE A 266 8.60 -52.33 43.71
N ASP A 267 7.77 -52.52 44.73
CA ASP A 267 8.19 -52.76 46.11
C ASP A 267 8.85 -54.14 46.15
N GLY A 268 10.12 -54.21 45.73
CA GLY A 268 10.92 -55.42 45.58
C GLY A 268 10.94 -56.33 46.82
N LYS A 269 9.87 -57.11 46.96
CA LYS A 269 9.64 -58.18 47.93
C LYS A 269 9.12 -59.41 47.19
#